data_AF-A0AAT9WD79-F1
#
_entry.id   AF-A0AAT9WD79-F1
#
_cell.length_a   1.000
_cell.length_b   1.000
_cell.length_c   1.000
_cell.angle_alpha   90.00
_cell.angle_beta   90.00
_cell.angle_gamma   90.00
#
_symmetry.space_group_name_H-M   'P 1'
#
loop_
_entity.id
_entity.type
_entity.pdbx_description
1 polymer ?
#
loop_
_entity_poly.entity_id
_entity_poly.type
_entity_poly.pdbx_seq_one_letter_code
_entity_poly.pdbx_strand_id
1 'polypeptide(L)'
;MHARSKMIVFIPLSLVLVLLATPAKAEQYDLSAPRCASGYLHNAGKCEVDPAVARYTRDQCDAVNGKMDPECKLAGPAPAPYCRAVAGGMNTLKGDKCIFDTKPETSASGDYVGDHFKIVAMPDGANPFRLGGSNGQSLKVLSQKPLGKDDRMLTVYNESDSLHIAREVKASDLIEFGARRTGYTYGALAIPYKYYAGDKSFGSGVGIGPYVGWRLGTPGSAHTFAVAATIGSVKGEVRDAQDKIISTPDLMAYSIAGGVMWDISKAQGLRPFKLGVFVGVDSVSSDNVVKFRNNRKPWVALQIGFDFTDN
;
A
#
# COMPACT_ATOMS: atom_id res chain seq x y z
N MET A 1 31.70 -49.10 6.68
CA MET A 1 31.32 -47.69 6.92
C MET A 1 29.97 -47.43 6.26
N HIS A 2 28.89 -47.34 7.04
CA HIS A 2 27.53 -47.12 6.53
C HIS A 2 27.21 -45.63 6.53
N ALA A 3 27.05 -45.05 5.34
CA ALA A 3 26.58 -43.70 5.16
C ALA A 3 25.05 -43.67 5.40
N ARG A 4 24.62 -43.03 6.50
CA ARG A 4 23.21 -42.77 6.77
C ARG A 4 22.72 -41.62 5.88
N SER A 5 21.80 -41.94 4.98
CA SER A 5 21.06 -40.98 4.16
C SER A 5 20.16 -40.14 5.07
N LYS A 6 20.36 -38.82 5.09
CA LYS A 6 19.48 -37.88 5.81
C LYS A 6 18.28 -37.59 4.91
N MET A 7 17.12 -38.07 5.32
CA MET A 7 15.83 -37.81 4.70
C MET A 7 15.42 -36.37 4.99
N ILE A 8 15.48 -35.50 3.98
CA ILE A 8 14.94 -34.14 4.04
C ILE A 8 13.44 -34.23 3.80
N VAL A 9 12.66 -34.03 4.86
CA VAL A 9 11.19 -33.96 4.78
C VAL A 9 10.82 -32.60 4.16
N PHE A 10 10.38 -32.62 2.91
CA PHE A 10 9.71 -31.48 2.28
C PHE A 10 8.31 -31.33 2.89
N ILE A 11 8.11 -30.29 3.70
CA ILE A 11 6.76 -29.87 4.09
C ILE A 11 6.19 -29.11 2.89
N PRO A 12 5.06 -29.56 2.30
CA PRO A 12 4.43 -28.82 1.21
C PRO A 12 3.92 -27.47 1.74
N LEU A 13 4.50 -26.39 1.21
CA LEU A 13 4.17 -24.99 1.53
C LEU A 13 2.73 -24.59 1.12
N SER A 14 1.93 -25.54 0.63
CA SER A 14 0.57 -25.32 0.13
C SER A 14 -0.52 -25.37 1.22
N LEU A 15 -0.20 -25.63 2.49
CA LEU A 15 -1.22 -25.82 3.55
C LEU A 15 -1.18 -24.81 4.71
N VAL A 16 -0.50 -23.67 4.57
CA VAL A 16 -0.37 -22.67 5.67
C VAL A 16 -1.25 -21.42 5.46
N LEU A 17 -2.02 -21.30 4.36
CA LEU A 17 -2.65 -20.02 4.01
C LEU A 17 -4.19 -19.99 3.99
N VAL A 18 -4.88 -20.71 4.90
CA VAL A 18 -6.37 -20.67 4.94
C VAL A 18 -6.94 -20.41 6.35
N LEU A 19 -6.12 -20.06 7.35
CA LEU A 19 -6.62 -19.76 8.69
C LEU A 19 -6.49 -18.27 9.04
N LEU A 20 -7.66 -17.66 9.25
CA LEU A 20 -7.96 -16.51 10.10
C LEU A 20 -7.73 -15.11 9.50
N ALA A 21 -8.79 -14.57 8.89
CA ALA A 21 -9.09 -13.16 8.99
C ALA A 21 -10.62 -12.96 8.91
N THR A 22 -11.29 -12.95 10.07
CA THR A 22 -12.57 -12.25 10.14
C THR A 22 -12.27 -10.76 10.02
N PRO A 23 -12.83 -10.04 9.04
CA PRO A 23 -12.52 -8.63 8.87
C PRO A 23 -12.96 -7.86 10.12
N ALA A 24 -12.06 -7.04 10.67
CA ALA A 24 -12.41 -6.08 11.71
C ALA A 24 -13.63 -5.26 11.26
N LYS A 25 -14.60 -5.03 12.16
CA LYS A 25 -15.79 -4.23 11.84
C LYS A 25 -15.35 -2.79 11.56
N ALA A 26 -15.84 -2.20 10.46
CA ALA A 26 -15.64 -0.78 10.16
C ALA A 26 -16.19 0.06 11.31
N GLU A 27 -15.46 1.10 11.71
CA GLU A 27 -16.00 2.15 12.56
C GLU A 27 -16.74 3.14 11.65
N GLN A 28 -18.01 3.37 11.93
CA GLN A 28 -18.90 4.15 11.08
C GLN A 28 -19.06 5.55 11.68
N TYR A 29 -18.59 6.57 10.96
CA TYR A 29 -18.75 7.96 11.36
C TYR A 29 -19.94 8.59 10.63
N ASP A 30 -20.83 9.22 11.40
CA ASP A 30 -21.98 9.96 10.89
C ASP A 30 -21.53 11.38 10.52
N LEU A 31 -21.33 11.63 9.23
CA LEU A 31 -20.71 12.88 8.77
C LEU A 31 -21.69 14.01 8.47
N SER A 32 -23.01 13.76 8.41
CA SER A 32 -24.09 14.74 8.30
C SER A 32 -25.37 14.09 7.75
N ALA A 33 -26.49 14.80 7.84
CA ALA A 33 -27.73 14.42 7.18
C ALA A 33 -27.53 14.32 5.64
N PRO A 34 -28.08 13.28 4.99
CA PRO A 34 -28.10 13.15 3.53
C PRO A 34 -28.68 14.38 2.85
N ARG A 35 -28.24 14.64 1.62
CA ARG A 35 -28.74 15.74 0.81
C ARG A 35 -29.63 15.22 -0.31
N CYS A 36 -30.55 16.07 -0.72
CA CYS A 36 -31.40 15.86 -1.88
C CYS A 36 -31.04 16.88 -2.98
N ALA A 37 -31.52 16.63 -4.20
CA ALA A 37 -31.41 17.63 -5.26
C ALA A 37 -32.19 18.91 -4.87
N SER A 38 -31.84 20.04 -5.47
CA SER A 38 -32.56 21.29 -5.25
C SER A 38 -34.07 21.11 -5.47
N GLY A 39 -34.89 21.66 -4.57
CA GLY A 39 -36.35 21.48 -4.59
C GLY A 39 -36.88 20.28 -3.80
N TYR A 40 -36.00 19.50 -3.18
CA TYR A 40 -36.38 18.37 -2.34
C TYR A 40 -35.72 18.47 -0.94
N LEU A 41 -36.47 18.09 0.10
CA LEU A 41 -36.00 17.95 1.47
C LEU A 41 -35.82 16.48 1.82
N HIS A 42 -34.82 16.18 2.66
CA HIS A 42 -34.62 14.83 3.17
C HIS A 42 -35.56 14.57 4.35
N ASN A 43 -36.43 13.57 4.22
CA ASN A 43 -37.36 13.13 5.26
C ASN A 43 -37.35 11.59 5.37
N ALA A 44 -37.00 11.07 6.54
CA ALA A 44 -37.00 9.63 6.86
C ALA A 44 -36.32 8.73 5.80
N GLY A 45 -35.16 9.14 5.27
CA GLY A 45 -34.39 8.35 4.28
C GLY A 45 -34.86 8.52 2.83
N LYS A 46 -35.79 9.44 2.56
CA LYS A 46 -36.26 9.76 1.21
C LYS A 46 -36.15 11.25 0.93
N CYS A 47 -36.08 11.59 -0.36
CA CYS A 47 -36.24 12.98 -0.79
C CYS A 47 -37.72 13.22 -1.08
N GLU A 48 -38.29 14.21 -0.41
CA GLU A 48 -39.66 14.67 -0.62
C GLU A 48 -39.65 16.09 -1.17
N VAL A 49 -40.65 16.48 -1.95
CA VAL A 49 -40.72 17.84 -2.50
C VAL A 49 -40.77 18.82 -1.35
N ASP A 50 -39.90 19.83 -1.39
CA ASP A 50 -39.92 20.90 -0.39
C ASP A 50 -41.28 21.64 -0.48
N PRO A 51 -42.09 21.69 0.59
CA PRO A 51 -43.38 22.37 0.56
C PRO A 51 -43.26 23.87 0.25
N ALA A 52 -42.09 24.49 0.47
CA ALA A 52 -41.81 25.87 0.07
C ALA A 52 -41.64 26.02 -1.46
N VAL A 53 -41.32 24.92 -2.14
CA VAL A 53 -41.03 24.82 -3.59
C VAL A 53 -42.25 24.31 -4.37
N ALA A 54 -43.22 23.70 -3.68
CA ALA A 54 -44.47 23.19 -4.27
C ALA A 54 -45.36 24.25 -4.96
N ARG A 55 -45.00 25.54 -4.89
CA ARG A 55 -45.70 26.65 -5.55
C ARG A 55 -44.70 27.70 -6.05
N TYR A 56 -43.82 27.32 -6.96
CA TYR A 56 -43.06 28.32 -7.69
C TYR A 56 -44.00 29.21 -8.52
N THR A 57 -43.73 30.51 -8.53
CA THR A 57 -44.34 31.39 -9.53
C THR A 57 -43.80 31.04 -10.91
N ARG A 58 -44.54 31.38 -11.97
CA ARG A 58 -44.15 31.05 -13.34
C ARG A 58 -42.74 31.56 -13.69
N ASP A 59 -42.41 32.75 -13.21
CA ASP A 59 -41.08 33.36 -13.39
C ASP A 59 -39.96 32.60 -12.64
N GLN A 60 -40.29 31.94 -11.52
CA GLN A 60 -39.35 31.10 -10.77
C GLN A 60 -39.13 29.73 -11.43
N CYS A 61 -40.13 29.21 -12.14
CA CYS A 61 -40.00 27.94 -12.87
C CYS A 61 -39.01 28.03 -14.02
N ASP A 62 -39.02 29.15 -14.75
CA ASP A 62 -38.14 29.35 -15.90
C ASP A 62 -36.66 29.49 -15.51
N ALA A 63 -36.37 29.76 -14.23
CA ALA A 63 -35.02 29.91 -13.69
C ALA A 63 -34.40 28.61 -13.15
N VAL A 64 -35.20 27.56 -12.89
CA VAL A 64 -34.73 26.30 -12.30
C VAL A 64 -34.44 25.28 -13.41
N ASN A 65 -33.20 24.80 -13.52
CA ASN A 65 -32.74 23.80 -14.50
C ASN A 65 -33.34 22.37 -14.32
N GLY A 66 -34.54 22.25 -13.77
CA GLY A 66 -35.24 20.97 -13.52
C GLY A 66 -36.34 20.68 -14.54
N LYS A 67 -36.75 19.41 -14.66
CA LYS A 67 -37.93 19.02 -15.43
C LYS A 67 -39.20 19.39 -14.65
N MET A 68 -39.74 20.58 -14.88
CA MET A 68 -41.05 20.99 -14.36
C MET A 68 -42.17 20.51 -15.29
N ASP A 69 -43.35 20.24 -14.75
CA ASP A 69 -44.57 20.02 -15.54
C ASP A 69 -45.20 21.36 -15.98
N PRO A 70 -46.22 21.36 -16.86
CA PRO A 70 -46.88 22.58 -17.31
C PRO A 70 -47.57 23.39 -16.19
N GLU A 71 -47.77 22.80 -15.02
CA GLU A 71 -48.33 23.44 -13.83
C GLU A 71 -47.24 23.93 -12.87
N CYS A 72 -45.97 23.98 -13.32
CA CYS A 72 -44.85 24.45 -12.50
C CYS A 72 -44.56 23.58 -11.28
N LYS A 73 -44.94 22.29 -11.31
CA LYS A 73 -44.60 21.31 -10.30
C LYS A 73 -43.40 20.50 -10.76
N LEU A 74 -42.55 20.11 -9.81
CA LEU A 74 -41.43 19.18 -10.09
C LEU A 74 -42.00 17.88 -10.66
N ALA A 75 -41.68 17.58 -11.92
CA ALA A 75 -42.19 16.41 -12.62
C ALA A 75 -41.24 15.22 -12.45
N GLY A 76 -41.81 14.07 -12.08
CA GLY A 76 -41.10 12.79 -12.00
C GLY A 76 -40.83 12.30 -10.58
N PRO A 77 -40.30 11.08 -10.44
CA PRO A 77 -40.00 10.50 -9.14
C PRO A 77 -38.90 11.32 -8.45
N ALA A 78 -39.04 11.51 -7.14
CA ALA A 78 -38.02 12.18 -6.36
C ALA A 78 -36.68 11.44 -6.49
N PRO A 79 -35.56 12.17 -6.66
CA PRO A 79 -34.25 11.55 -6.75
C PRO A 79 -33.89 10.84 -5.45
N ALA A 80 -33.06 9.81 -5.54
CA ALA A 80 -32.52 9.19 -4.34
C ALA A 80 -31.65 10.20 -3.55
N PRO A 81 -31.69 10.19 -2.22
CA PRO A 81 -30.77 10.98 -1.42
C PRO A 81 -29.34 10.57 -1.71
N TYR A 82 -28.43 11.54 -1.67
CA TYR A 82 -27.02 11.31 -1.92
C TYR A 82 -26.19 11.96 -0.82
N CYS A 83 -25.00 11.39 -0.62
CA CYS A 83 -24.00 11.98 0.26
C CYS A 83 -23.10 12.89 -0.55
N ARG A 84 -22.82 14.09 -0.04
CA ARG A 84 -21.85 14.99 -0.67
C ARG A 84 -20.51 14.24 -0.76
N ALA A 85 -19.88 14.22 -1.92
CA ALA A 85 -18.53 13.70 -2.03
C ALA A 85 -17.62 14.51 -1.10
N VAL A 86 -16.95 13.84 -0.17
CA VAL A 86 -15.89 14.44 0.65
C VAL A 86 -14.58 14.15 -0.07
N ALA A 87 -13.71 15.15 -0.19
CA ALA A 87 -12.40 14.97 -0.81
C ALA A 87 -11.62 13.89 -0.04
N GLY A 88 -11.26 12.79 -0.71
CA GLY A 88 -10.43 11.72 -0.14
C GLY A 88 -11.15 10.43 0.25
N GLY A 89 -12.46 10.25 0.01
CA GLY A 89 -13.10 8.95 0.21
C GLY A 89 -14.49 8.81 -0.41
N MET A 90 -15.05 7.59 -0.32
CA MET A 90 -16.40 7.28 -0.79
C MET A 90 -17.38 7.31 0.40
N ASN A 91 -18.35 8.23 0.35
CA ASN A 91 -19.48 8.21 1.29
C ASN A 91 -20.53 7.21 0.78
N THR A 92 -21.02 6.35 1.67
CA THR A 92 -22.09 5.41 1.33
C THR A 92 -23.32 5.76 2.17
N LEU A 93 -24.47 5.89 1.51
CA LEU A 93 -25.74 6.06 2.21
C LEU A 93 -26.14 4.71 2.82
N LYS A 94 -26.26 4.65 4.14
CA LYS A 94 -26.71 3.44 4.85
C LYS A 94 -27.86 3.83 5.78
N GLY A 95 -29.08 3.54 5.34
CA GLY A 95 -30.28 4.04 6.00
C GLY A 95 -30.47 5.53 5.72
N ASP A 96 -30.71 6.31 6.78
CA ASP A 96 -30.94 7.75 6.76
C ASP A 96 -29.67 8.58 7.05
N LYS A 97 -28.50 7.93 7.05
CA LYS A 97 -27.21 8.55 7.39
C LYS A 97 -26.20 8.42 6.28
N CYS A 98 -25.44 9.49 6.09
CA CYS A 98 -24.22 9.44 5.29
C CYS A 98 -23.09 8.90 6.14
N ILE A 99 -22.74 7.65 5.85
CA ILE A 99 -21.64 6.99 6.54
C ILE A 99 -20.39 7.16 5.70
N PHE A 100 -19.37 7.71 6.34
CA PHE A 100 -18.02 7.62 5.86
C PHE A 100 -17.41 6.35 6.43
N ASP A 101 -17.20 5.36 5.56
CA ASP A 101 -16.39 4.20 5.93
C ASP A 101 -14.92 4.63 5.86
N THR A 102 -14.47 5.36 6.88
CA THR A 102 -13.06 5.28 7.29
C THR A 102 -12.92 3.95 7.96
N LYS A 103 -12.70 2.91 7.16
CA LYS A 103 -11.72 1.94 7.60
C LYS A 103 -10.37 2.61 7.32
N PRO A 104 -9.77 3.35 8.27
CA PRO A 104 -8.37 3.68 8.09
C PRO A 104 -7.68 2.33 7.91
N GLU A 105 -6.88 2.20 6.87
CA GLU A 105 -5.84 1.20 6.94
C GLU A 105 -5.12 1.49 8.25
N THR A 106 -5.22 0.58 9.21
CA THR A 106 -4.51 0.69 10.48
C THR A 106 -3.10 1.12 10.13
N SER A 107 -2.64 2.23 10.71
CA SER A 107 -1.29 2.72 10.44
C SER A 107 -0.38 1.52 10.49
N ALA A 108 0.34 1.24 9.41
CA ALA A 108 1.28 0.14 9.43
C ALA A 108 2.11 0.39 10.69
N SER A 109 2.01 -0.52 11.65
CA SER A 109 2.86 -0.46 12.83
C SER A 109 4.27 -0.31 12.24
N GLY A 110 5.08 0.67 12.66
CA GLY A 110 6.30 0.97 11.93
C GLY A 110 7.17 2.07 12.52
N ASP A 111 8.39 2.17 12.00
CA ASP A 111 9.30 3.28 12.24
C ASP A 111 9.05 4.35 11.17
N TYR A 112 8.64 5.53 11.63
CA TYR A 112 8.33 6.70 10.83
C TYR A 112 9.46 7.73 10.85
N VAL A 113 10.50 7.54 11.68
CA VAL A 113 11.55 8.54 11.85
C VAL A 113 12.31 8.73 10.54
N GLY A 114 12.39 9.98 10.08
CA GLY A 114 13.00 10.34 8.80
C GLY A 114 12.05 10.25 7.60
N ASP A 115 10.82 9.78 7.77
CA ASP A 115 9.82 9.80 6.71
C ASP A 115 9.26 11.20 6.47
N HIS A 116 8.76 11.38 5.25
CA HIS A 116 8.06 12.56 4.80
C HIS A 116 6.60 12.20 4.50
N PHE A 117 5.69 13.00 5.03
CA PHE A 117 4.26 12.91 4.77
C PHE A 117 3.82 14.12 3.96
N LYS A 118 3.37 13.90 2.72
CA LYS A 118 2.74 14.95 1.93
C LYS A 118 1.24 14.91 2.11
N ILE A 119 0.65 15.96 2.67
CA ILE A 119 -0.81 16.09 2.82
C ILE A 119 -1.41 16.29 1.43
N VAL A 120 -2.13 15.30 0.91
CA VAL A 120 -2.71 15.38 -0.44
C VAL A 120 -4.16 15.85 -0.42
N ALA A 121 -4.89 15.56 0.65
CA ALA A 121 -6.25 16.01 0.87
C ALA A 121 -6.48 16.30 2.35
N MET A 122 -7.40 17.21 2.61
CA MET A 122 -7.94 17.51 3.93
C MET A 122 -9.45 17.52 3.78
N PRO A 123 -10.19 16.74 4.57
CA PRO A 123 -11.64 16.79 4.60
C PRO A 123 -12.12 18.20 4.95
N ASP A 124 -13.27 18.57 4.40
CA ASP A 124 -13.93 19.82 4.77
C ASP A 124 -14.12 19.89 6.29
N GLY A 125 -13.58 20.93 6.93
CA GLY A 125 -13.64 21.12 8.39
C GLY A 125 -12.54 20.41 9.19
N ALA A 126 -11.63 19.67 8.55
CA ALA A 126 -10.46 19.13 9.24
C ALA A 126 -9.56 20.28 9.75
N ASN A 127 -9.16 20.18 11.02
CA ASN A 127 -8.32 21.19 11.64
C ASN A 127 -6.86 21.03 11.18
N PRO A 128 -6.25 21.99 10.44
CA PRO A 128 -4.86 21.89 10.00
C PRO A 128 -3.87 21.82 11.16
N PHE A 129 -4.23 22.34 12.33
CA PHE A 129 -3.41 22.21 13.54
C PHE A 129 -3.31 20.76 14.02
N ARG A 130 -4.33 19.93 13.78
CA ARG A 130 -4.32 18.50 14.15
C ARG A 130 -3.36 17.70 13.27
N LEU A 131 -3.19 18.08 12.01
CA LEU A 131 -2.29 17.40 11.06
C LEU A 131 -0.87 17.94 11.07
N GLY A 132 -0.64 19.08 11.72
CA GLY A 132 0.63 19.78 11.67
C GLY A 132 0.89 20.53 10.36
N GLY A 133 -0.09 20.56 9.43
CA GLY A 133 0.01 21.25 8.14
C GLY A 133 -1.31 21.32 7.37
N SER A 134 -1.27 21.96 6.20
CA SER A 134 -2.37 22.14 5.25
C SER A 134 -2.12 21.37 3.94
N ASN A 135 -3.13 21.31 3.07
CA ASN A 135 -3.05 20.66 1.76
C ASN A 135 -1.80 21.08 0.96
N GLY A 136 -1.08 20.09 0.44
CA GLY A 136 0.13 20.25 -0.35
C GLY A 136 1.43 20.35 0.46
N GLN A 137 1.35 20.56 1.78
CA GLN A 137 2.54 20.67 2.63
C GLN A 137 3.16 19.30 2.90
N SER A 138 4.49 19.29 3.02
CA SER A 138 5.29 18.14 3.41
C SER A 138 5.70 18.26 4.88
N LEU A 139 5.46 17.21 5.63
CA LEU A 139 5.81 17.07 7.03
C LEU A 139 6.94 16.06 7.15
N LYS A 140 8.04 16.43 7.80
CA LYS A 140 9.13 15.49 8.10
C LYS A 140 9.04 15.02 9.54
N VAL A 141 9.16 13.72 9.76
CA VAL A 141 9.12 13.11 11.10
C VAL A 141 10.52 13.17 11.73
N LEU A 142 10.61 13.79 12.91
CA LEU A 142 11.82 13.91 13.72
C LEU A 142 11.97 12.80 14.73
N SER A 143 10.86 12.43 15.37
CA SER A 143 10.82 11.41 16.41
C SER A 143 9.42 10.82 16.50
N GLN A 144 9.31 9.68 17.15
CA GLN A 144 8.03 9.03 17.43
C GLN A 144 8.02 8.46 18.84
N LYS A 145 6.84 8.41 19.45
CA LYS A 145 6.59 7.70 20.71
C LYS A 145 5.37 6.78 20.56
N PRO A 146 5.36 5.60 21.22
CA PRO A 146 4.20 4.73 21.23
C PRO A 146 2.95 5.47 21.73
N LEU A 147 1.83 5.30 21.06
CA LEU A 147 0.52 5.81 21.48
C LEU A 147 -0.49 4.66 21.46
N GLY A 148 -0.54 3.89 22.55
CA GLY A 148 -1.32 2.64 22.58
C GLY A 148 -0.63 1.51 21.83
N LYS A 149 -1.43 0.51 21.40
CA LYS A 149 -0.92 -0.71 20.77
C LYS A 149 -0.63 -0.52 19.27
N ASP A 150 -1.48 0.23 18.58
CA ASP A 150 -1.56 0.25 17.12
C ASP A 150 -1.34 1.65 16.51
N ASP A 151 -0.88 2.62 17.31
CA ASP A 151 -0.65 4.00 16.85
C ASP A 151 0.64 4.59 17.45
N ARG A 152 1.12 5.68 16.83
CA ARG A 152 2.30 6.42 17.23
C ARG A 152 1.97 7.91 17.27
N MET A 153 2.48 8.59 18.29
CA MET A 153 2.53 10.05 18.26
C MET A 153 3.85 10.45 17.61
N LEU A 154 3.75 11.17 16.49
CA LEU A 154 4.86 11.63 15.68
C LEU A 154 5.17 13.08 16.03
N THR A 155 6.45 13.39 16.23
CA THR A 155 6.93 14.77 16.26
C THR A 155 7.34 15.13 14.84
N VAL A 156 6.59 16.04 14.22
CA VAL A 156 6.79 16.45 12.82
C VAL A 156 7.08 17.93 12.72
N TYR A 157 7.75 18.36 11.66
CA TYR A 157 7.80 19.77 11.27
C TYR A 157 7.42 19.93 9.80
N ASN A 158 6.87 21.08 9.45
CA ASN A 158 6.58 21.42 8.07
C ASN A 158 7.86 21.86 7.37
N GLU A 159 8.21 21.18 6.27
CA GLU A 159 9.43 21.49 5.50
C GLU A 159 9.35 22.86 4.82
N SER A 160 8.15 23.40 4.61
CA SER A 160 7.93 24.73 4.03
C SER A 160 8.02 25.85 5.07
N ASP A 161 7.95 25.53 6.38
CA ASP A 161 8.03 26.53 7.44
C ASP A 161 9.50 26.87 7.72
N SER A 162 9.89 28.14 7.54
CA SER A 162 11.27 28.59 7.77
C SER A 162 11.74 28.44 9.22
N LEU A 163 10.81 28.33 10.17
CA LEU A 163 11.09 28.20 11.60
C LEU A 163 11.14 26.73 12.07
N HIS A 164 10.81 25.76 11.20
CA HIS A 164 10.80 24.32 11.52
C HIS A 164 10.15 23.98 12.87
N ILE A 165 9.02 24.61 13.19
CA ILE A 165 8.32 24.41 14.46
C ILE A 165 7.80 22.97 14.52
N ALA A 166 8.28 22.22 15.50
CA ALA A 166 7.85 20.86 15.75
C ALA A 166 6.41 20.80 16.32
N ARG A 167 5.64 19.81 15.88
CA ARG A 167 4.25 19.57 16.27
C ARG A 167 4.05 18.08 16.53
N GLU A 168 3.17 17.75 17.47
CA GLU A 168 2.78 16.36 17.71
C GLU A 168 1.53 16.01 16.91
N VAL A 169 1.60 14.94 16.12
CA VAL A 169 0.52 14.47 15.25
C VAL A 169 0.43 12.94 15.35
N LYS A 170 -0.77 12.37 15.36
CA LYS A 170 -0.93 10.91 15.34
C LYS A 170 -0.61 10.35 13.95
N ALA A 171 0.08 9.22 13.90
CA ALA A 171 0.33 8.54 12.63
C ALA A 171 -0.99 8.10 11.96
N SER A 172 -1.93 7.60 12.76
CA SER A 172 -3.30 7.27 12.32
C SER A 172 -4.00 8.45 11.64
N ASP A 173 -3.92 9.66 12.21
CA ASP A 173 -4.50 10.87 11.62
C ASP A 173 -3.88 11.10 10.22
N LEU A 174 -2.55 11.14 10.09
CA LEU A 174 -1.91 11.37 8.78
C LEU A 174 -2.35 10.37 7.70
N ILE A 175 -2.51 9.11 8.07
CA ILE A 175 -2.93 8.05 7.16
C ILE A 175 -4.43 8.15 6.82
N GLU A 176 -5.28 8.42 7.81
CA GLU A 176 -6.72 8.65 7.63
C GLU A 176 -6.98 9.79 6.66
N PHE A 177 -6.19 10.87 6.74
CA PHE A 177 -6.32 12.03 5.85
C PHE A 177 -5.59 11.86 4.51
N GLY A 178 -5.18 10.64 4.15
CA GLY A 178 -4.62 10.34 2.84
C GLY A 178 -3.26 11.01 2.58
N ALA A 179 -2.48 11.27 3.64
CA ALA A 179 -1.12 11.74 3.46
C ALA A 179 -0.29 10.65 2.76
N ARG A 180 0.46 11.06 1.73
CA ARG A 180 1.40 10.15 1.06
C ARG A 180 2.66 10.07 1.89
N ARG A 181 3.04 8.85 2.26
CA ARG A 181 4.28 8.55 2.97
C ARG A 181 5.39 8.28 1.96
N THR A 182 6.50 8.97 2.12
CA THR A 182 7.71 8.77 1.33
C THR A 182 8.92 8.72 2.24
N GLY A 183 9.83 7.78 2.03
CA GLY A 183 11.00 7.65 2.89
C GLY A 183 11.79 6.39 2.64
N TYR A 184 12.82 6.18 3.45
CA TYR A 184 13.65 4.99 3.37
C TYR A 184 12.94 3.80 4.02
N THR A 185 13.03 2.64 3.38
CA THR A 185 12.53 1.37 3.90
C THR A 185 13.62 0.33 3.80
N TYR A 186 13.65 -0.60 4.76
CA TYR A 186 14.58 -1.72 4.76
C TYR A 186 13.89 -2.98 5.28
N GLY A 187 14.37 -4.13 4.83
CA GLY A 187 13.82 -5.40 5.25
C GLY A 187 14.60 -6.58 4.69
N ALA A 188 13.95 -7.73 4.64
CA ALA A 188 14.50 -8.92 3.99
C ALA A 188 13.60 -9.33 2.83
N LEU A 189 14.22 -9.84 1.78
CA LEU A 189 13.52 -10.41 0.63
C LEU A 189 14.04 -11.78 0.25
N ALA A 190 13.17 -12.54 -0.39
CA ALA A 190 13.49 -13.82 -1.00
C ALA A 190 13.31 -13.73 -2.53
N ILE A 191 14.29 -14.25 -3.26
CA ILE A 191 14.31 -14.32 -4.72
C ILE A 191 14.29 -15.81 -5.11
N PRO A 192 13.11 -16.43 -5.22
CA PRO A 192 12.98 -17.87 -5.45
C PRO A 192 13.28 -18.31 -6.89
N TYR A 193 13.05 -17.43 -7.87
CA TYR A 193 13.17 -17.75 -9.30
C TYR A 193 13.93 -16.63 -10.02
N LYS A 194 15.00 -17.00 -10.72
CA LYS A 194 15.80 -16.09 -11.54
C LYS A 194 15.75 -16.55 -12.99
N TYR A 195 15.47 -15.63 -13.91
CA TYR A 195 15.54 -15.85 -15.35
C TYR A 195 16.78 -15.19 -15.93
N TYR A 196 17.68 -15.98 -16.52
CA TYR A 196 18.91 -15.52 -17.13
C TYR A 196 18.69 -15.30 -18.63
N ALA A 197 18.55 -14.04 -19.04
CA ALA A 197 18.21 -13.69 -20.42
C ALA A 197 19.25 -14.17 -21.44
N GLY A 198 20.54 -14.13 -21.09
CA GLY A 198 21.63 -14.56 -21.97
C GLY A 198 21.58 -16.03 -22.36
N ASP A 199 21.15 -16.89 -21.43
CA ASP A 199 21.09 -18.34 -21.62
C ASP A 199 19.66 -18.87 -21.77
N LYS A 200 18.67 -17.97 -21.75
CA LYS A 200 17.22 -18.27 -21.78
C LYS A 200 16.84 -19.40 -20.81
N SER A 201 17.39 -19.35 -19.59
CA SER A 201 17.27 -20.40 -18.59
C SER A 201 16.72 -19.88 -17.27
N PHE A 202 16.04 -20.76 -16.54
CA PHE A 202 15.58 -20.48 -15.18
C PHE A 202 16.53 -21.14 -14.18
N GLY A 203 17.03 -20.34 -13.23
CA GLY A 203 17.68 -20.83 -12.03
C GLY A 203 16.64 -20.97 -10.91
N SER A 204 16.55 -22.18 -10.35
CA SER A 204 15.84 -22.42 -9.10
C SER A 204 16.84 -22.39 -7.95
N GLY A 205 16.61 -21.49 -7.01
CA GLY A 205 17.49 -21.26 -5.87
C GLY A 205 17.00 -20.06 -5.10
N VAL A 206 16.65 -20.24 -3.82
CA VAL A 206 16.14 -19.15 -3.00
C VAL A 206 17.32 -18.32 -2.52
N GLY A 207 17.50 -17.15 -3.12
CA GLY A 207 18.37 -16.12 -2.56
C GLY A 207 17.64 -15.38 -1.45
N ILE A 208 18.25 -15.28 -0.26
CA ILE A 208 17.71 -14.51 0.86
C ILE A 208 18.71 -13.43 1.21
N GLY A 209 18.21 -12.22 1.49
CA GLY A 209 19.08 -11.18 2.02
C GLY A 209 18.37 -9.86 2.28
N PRO A 210 19.11 -8.90 2.84
CA PRO A 210 18.59 -7.57 3.12
C PRO A 210 18.31 -6.78 1.84
N TYR A 211 17.39 -5.84 1.96
CA TYR A 211 17.21 -4.75 1.01
C TYR A 211 17.11 -3.41 1.72
N VAL A 212 17.47 -2.36 0.98
CA VAL A 212 17.19 -0.96 1.32
C VAL A 212 16.53 -0.32 0.11
N GLY A 213 15.56 0.56 0.33
CA GLY A 213 14.86 1.21 -0.75
C GLY A 213 14.24 2.53 -0.36
N TRP A 214 13.74 3.24 -1.38
CA TRP A 214 12.96 4.45 -1.24
C TRP A 214 11.50 4.15 -1.59
N ARG A 215 10.61 4.36 -0.63
CA ARG A 215 9.18 4.13 -0.73
C ARG A 215 8.46 5.39 -1.20
N LEU A 216 7.48 5.21 -2.08
CA LEU A 216 6.58 6.25 -2.57
C LEU A 216 5.14 5.73 -2.57
N GLY A 217 4.24 6.39 -1.84
CA GLY A 217 2.80 6.18 -2.00
C GLY A 217 2.02 6.24 -0.69
N THR A 218 0.82 5.66 -0.70
CA THR A 218 0.02 5.47 0.51
C THR A 218 0.15 4.03 0.99
N PRO A 219 -0.15 3.75 2.27
CA PRO A 219 -0.44 2.39 2.71
C PRO A 219 -1.37 1.67 1.70
N GLY A 220 -1.11 0.38 1.49
CA GLY A 220 -1.87 -0.47 0.58
C GLY A 220 -1.61 -0.30 -0.92
N SER A 221 -0.91 0.76 -1.36
CA SER A 221 -0.61 1.02 -2.78
C SER A 221 0.79 1.60 -3.06
N ALA A 222 1.69 1.53 -2.09
CA ALA A 222 3.02 2.11 -2.24
C ALA A 222 3.92 1.29 -3.16
N HIS A 223 4.86 2.00 -3.77
CA HIS A 223 5.89 1.49 -4.66
C HIS A 223 7.23 1.73 -3.98
N THR A 224 8.10 0.74 -3.95
CA THR A 224 9.45 0.86 -3.37
C THR A 224 10.50 0.59 -4.42
N PHE A 225 11.39 1.55 -4.66
CA PHE A 225 12.60 1.34 -5.44
C PHE A 225 13.69 0.82 -4.51
N ALA A 226 14.16 -0.41 -4.72
CA ALA A 226 15.05 -1.08 -3.78
C ALA A 226 16.31 -1.63 -4.43
N VAL A 227 17.37 -1.68 -3.62
CA VAL A 227 18.60 -2.42 -3.88
C VAL A 227 18.72 -3.51 -2.83
N ALA A 228 19.13 -4.70 -3.26
CA ALA A 228 19.22 -5.88 -2.42
C ALA A 228 20.55 -6.59 -2.62
N ALA A 229 21.04 -7.17 -1.53
CA ALA A 229 22.18 -8.06 -1.53
C ALA A 229 21.73 -9.41 -0.98
N THR A 230 21.80 -10.48 -1.76
CA THR A 230 21.31 -11.80 -1.33
C THR A 230 22.39 -12.86 -1.42
N ILE A 231 22.24 -13.91 -0.62
CA ILE A 231 23.04 -15.12 -0.69
C ILE A 231 22.09 -16.27 -0.99
N GLY A 232 22.44 -17.12 -1.94
CA GLY A 232 21.61 -18.26 -2.35
C GLY A 232 22.42 -19.39 -2.94
N SER A 233 21.77 -20.54 -3.14
CA SER A 233 22.36 -21.68 -3.86
C SER A 233 22.08 -21.54 -5.36
N VAL A 234 23.09 -21.83 -6.19
CA VAL A 234 22.98 -21.97 -7.65
C VAL A 234 23.62 -23.29 -8.09
N LYS A 235 23.18 -23.83 -9.23
CA LYS A 235 23.79 -25.04 -9.78
C LYS A 235 25.05 -24.70 -10.58
N GLY A 236 26.19 -25.23 -10.14
CA GLY A 236 27.43 -25.25 -10.91
C GLY A 236 27.43 -26.37 -11.95
N GLU A 237 28.42 -26.34 -12.84
CA GLU A 237 28.68 -27.39 -13.82
C GLU A 237 30.14 -27.81 -13.69
N VAL A 238 30.37 -29.10 -13.48
CA VAL A 238 31.68 -29.73 -13.65
C VAL A 238 31.68 -30.38 -15.03
N ARG A 239 32.70 -30.06 -15.83
CA ARG A 239 32.82 -30.54 -17.20
C ARG A 239 34.07 -31.39 -17.37
N ASP A 240 33.99 -32.44 -18.16
CA ASP A 240 35.15 -33.26 -18.54
C ASP A 240 36.00 -32.58 -19.63
N ALA A 241 37.07 -33.25 -20.07
CA ALA A 241 37.96 -32.74 -21.10
C ALA A 241 37.29 -32.60 -22.49
N GLN A 242 36.11 -33.20 -22.68
CA GLN A 242 35.29 -33.14 -23.89
C GLN A 242 34.13 -32.14 -23.75
N ASP A 243 34.17 -31.27 -22.73
CA ASP A 243 33.16 -30.25 -22.44
C ASP A 243 31.77 -30.81 -22.07
N LYS A 244 31.68 -32.09 -21.69
CA LYS A 244 30.43 -32.72 -21.26
C LYS A 244 30.22 -32.51 -19.75
N ILE A 245 29.00 -32.15 -19.36
CA ILE A 245 28.62 -31.98 -17.96
C ILE A 245 28.60 -33.36 -17.28
N ILE A 246 29.48 -33.54 -16.29
CA ILE A 246 29.59 -34.78 -15.50
C ILE A 246 28.98 -34.66 -14.10
N SER A 247 28.84 -33.44 -13.58
CA SER A 247 28.23 -33.19 -12.26
C SER A 247 27.67 -31.76 -12.17
N THR A 248 26.63 -31.59 -11.35
CA THR A 248 25.95 -30.30 -11.11
C THR A 248 25.87 -29.97 -9.61
N PRO A 249 27.01 -29.64 -8.97
CA PRO A 249 27.04 -29.35 -7.54
C PRO A 249 26.29 -28.04 -7.21
N ASP A 250 25.80 -27.94 -5.99
CA ASP A 250 25.28 -26.69 -5.44
C ASP A 250 26.44 -25.78 -5.03
N LEU A 251 26.41 -24.54 -5.52
CA LEU A 251 27.36 -23.48 -5.22
C LEU A 251 26.68 -22.34 -4.49
N MET A 252 27.37 -21.73 -3.54
CA MET A 252 26.91 -20.47 -2.97
C MET A 252 27.18 -19.32 -3.94
N ALA A 253 26.15 -18.54 -4.23
CA ALA A 253 26.23 -17.31 -4.98
C ALA A 253 25.89 -16.11 -4.09
N TYR A 254 26.66 -15.04 -4.28
CA TYR A 254 26.31 -13.72 -3.80
C TYR A 254 25.66 -12.92 -4.94
N SER A 255 24.55 -12.26 -4.66
CA SER A 255 23.80 -11.50 -5.66
C SER A 255 23.65 -10.05 -5.25
N ILE A 256 23.79 -9.14 -6.22
CA ILE A 256 23.36 -7.74 -6.07
C ILE A 256 22.25 -7.49 -7.08
N ALA A 257 21.17 -6.86 -6.64
CA ALA A 257 20.00 -6.60 -7.48
C ALA A 257 19.37 -5.25 -7.18
N GLY A 258 18.79 -4.63 -8.20
CA GLY A 258 17.95 -3.43 -8.10
C GLY A 258 16.58 -3.71 -8.69
N GLY A 259 15.52 -3.14 -8.11
CA GLY A 259 14.16 -3.46 -8.52
C GLY A 259 13.09 -2.52 -7.98
N VAL A 260 11.86 -2.83 -8.36
CA VAL A 260 10.66 -2.17 -7.87
C VAL A 260 9.81 -3.20 -7.14
N MET A 261 9.28 -2.82 -5.98
CA MET A 261 8.33 -3.60 -5.20
C MET A 261 7.03 -2.83 -5.05
N TRP A 262 5.93 -3.56 -4.95
CA TRP A 262 4.60 -3.04 -4.68
C TRP A 262 4.08 -3.65 -3.39
N ASP A 263 3.44 -2.81 -2.60
CA ASP A 263 2.75 -3.24 -1.40
C ASP A 263 1.37 -3.77 -1.78
N ILE A 264 1.08 -4.98 -1.33
CA ILE A 264 -0.22 -5.61 -1.49
C ILE A 264 -0.79 -5.78 -0.07
N SER A 265 -1.69 -4.88 0.31
CA SER A 265 -2.50 -5.02 1.52
C SER A 265 -3.97 -5.14 1.14
N LYS A 266 -4.67 -6.12 1.73
CA LYS A 266 -6.12 -6.30 1.54
C LYS A 266 -6.91 -6.31 2.85
N ALA A 267 -6.24 -6.42 4.00
CA ALA A 267 -6.90 -6.51 5.29
C ALA A 267 -6.19 -5.67 6.35
N GLN A 268 -6.98 -5.01 7.17
CA GLN A 268 -6.53 -4.20 8.30
C GLN A 268 -5.79 -5.09 9.32
N GLY A 269 -4.69 -4.59 9.88
CA GLY A 269 -3.87 -5.30 10.85
C GLY A 269 -2.99 -6.43 10.29
N LEU A 270 -3.04 -6.72 8.99
CA LEU A 270 -2.08 -7.62 8.36
C LEU A 270 -0.92 -6.81 7.78
N ARG A 271 0.29 -7.37 7.89
CA ARG A 271 1.49 -6.79 7.28
C ARG A 271 1.33 -6.79 5.76
N PRO A 272 1.60 -5.66 5.07
CA PRO A 272 1.54 -5.62 3.63
C PRO A 272 2.52 -6.64 3.06
N PHE A 273 2.02 -7.48 2.15
CA PHE A 273 2.84 -8.41 1.40
C PHE A 273 3.54 -7.63 0.29
N LYS A 274 4.86 -7.75 0.14
CA LYS A 274 5.60 -7.09 -0.94
C LYS A 274 5.87 -8.07 -2.08
N LEU A 275 5.46 -7.68 -3.28
CA LEU A 275 5.79 -8.36 -4.54
C LEU A 275 6.65 -7.43 -5.37
N GLY A 276 7.69 -7.92 -6.03
CA GLY A 276 8.56 -7.07 -6.84
C GLY A 276 9.18 -7.74 -8.05
N VAL A 277 9.73 -6.91 -8.92
CA VAL A 277 10.57 -7.30 -10.06
C VAL A 277 11.96 -6.75 -9.82
N PHE A 278 12.96 -7.62 -9.87
CA PHE A 278 14.36 -7.27 -9.68
C PHE A 278 15.21 -7.68 -10.89
N VAL A 279 16.20 -6.85 -11.19
CA VAL A 279 17.28 -7.15 -12.12
C VAL A 279 18.57 -7.18 -11.34
N GLY A 280 19.39 -8.20 -11.54
CA GLY A 280 20.61 -8.37 -10.78
C GLY A 280 21.65 -9.22 -11.46
N VAL A 281 22.74 -9.45 -10.75
CA VAL A 281 23.85 -10.32 -11.17
C VAL A 281 24.23 -11.23 -10.02
N ASP A 282 24.60 -12.46 -10.36
CA ASP A 282 25.13 -13.44 -9.41
C ASP A 282 26.65 -13.52 -9.56
N SER A 283 27.37 -13.55 -8.44
CA SER A 283 28.80 -13.77 -8.38
C SER A 283 29.06 -15.03 -7.56
N VAL A 284 29.71 -16.00 -8.19
CA VAL A 284 30.23 -17.21 -7.54
C VAL A 284 31.75 -17.12 -7.53
N SER A 285 32.37 -17.58 -6.44
CA SER A 285 33.83 -17.66 -6.34
C SER A 285 34.38 -18.47 -7.52
N SER A 286 35.45 -17.99 -8.14
CA SER A 286 36.10 -18.67 -9.26
C SER A 286 36.89 -19.87 -8.74
N ASP A 287 36.24 -21.03 -8.67
CA ASP A 287 36.92 -22.31 -8.60
C ASP A 287 37.30 -22.75 -10.03
N ASN A 288 38.50 -23.31 -10.20
CA ASN A 288 38.95 -23.84 -11.48
C ASN A 288 38.20 -25.12 -11.88
N VAL A 289 37.63 -25.84 -10.90
CA VAL A 289 37.00 -27.15 -11.13
C VAL A 289 35.50 -27.03 -11.41
N VAL A 290 34.81 -26.08 -10.76
CA VAL A 290 33.37 -25.90 -10.91
C VAL A 290 33.05 -24.54 -11.51
N LYS A 291 32.43 -24.54 -12.69
CA LYS A 291 32.04 -23.30 -13.37
C LYS A 291 30.55 -23.05 -13.17
N PHE A 292 30.22 -21.83 -12.77
CA PHE A 292 28.84 -21.36 -12.85
C PHE A 292 28.62 -20.66 -14.19
N ARG A 293 27.83 -21.28 -15.08
CA ARG A 293 27.60 -20.81 -16.44
C ARG A 293 27.05 -19.38 -16.52
N ASN A 294 26.27 -18.98 -15.52
CA ASN A 294 25.65 -17.66 -15.42
C ASN A 294 26.42 -16.68 -14.52
N ASN A 295 27.70 -16.95 -14.20
CA ASN A 295 28.49 -16.06 -13.36
C ASN A 295 28.59 -14.66 -13.97
N ARG A 296 28.22 -13.65 -13.19
CA ARG A 296 28.15 -12.23 -13.56
C ARG A 296 27.26 -11.92 -14.77
N LYS A 297 26.37 -12.84 -15.15
CA LYS A 297 25.35 -12.58 -16.17
C LYS A 297 24.12 -11.93 -15.53
N PRO A 298 23.46 -10.99 -16.24
CA PRO A 298 22.25 -10.38 -15.74
C PRO A 298 21.09 -11.39 -15.69
N TRP A 299 20.27 -11.27 -14.67
CA TRP A 299 19.03 -12.00 -14.51
C TRP A 299 17.87 -11.06 -14.15
N VAL A 300 16.65 -11.52 -14.42
CA VAL A 300 15.41 -10.89 -13.98
C VAL A 300 14.67 -11.86 -13.06
N ALA A 301 14.12 -11.38 -11.95
CA ALA A 301 13.43 -12.22 -10.98
C ALA A 301 12.15 -11.60 -10.47
N LEU A 302 11.19 -12.46 -10.14
CA LEU A 302 10.08 -12.12 -9.28
C LEU A 302 10.50 -12.31 -7.83
N GLN A 303 10.19 -11.34 -7.00
CA GLN A 303 10.57 -11.29 -5.60
C GLN A 303 9.33 -11.29 -4.72
N ILE A 304 9.47 -11.97 -3.58
CA ILE A 304 8.49 -11.99 -2.49
C ILE A 304 9.20 -11.53 -1.23
N GLY A 305 8.60 -10.65 -0.44
CA GLY A 305 9.26 -10.13 0.75
C GLY A 305 8.33 -9.53 1.78
N PHE A 306 8.93 -9.27 2.93
CA PHE A 306 8.30 -8.63 4.07
C PHE A 306 9.11 -7.40 4.46
N ASP A 307 8.40 -6.36 4.85
CA ASP A 307 9.01 -5.15 5.40
C ASP A 307 9.25 -5.30 6.90
N PHE A 308 10.37 -4.78 7.40
CA PHE A 308 10.62 -4.67 8.84
C PHE A 308 10.46 -3.23 9.36
N THR A 309 10.40 -2.24 8.48
CA THR A 309 10.06 -0.84 8.82
C THR A 309 8.58 -0.64 9.10
N ASP A 310 7.73 -1.55 8.61
CA ASP A 310 6.31 -1.63 8.95
C ASP A 310 6.12 -2.76 10.02
N ASN A 311 6.62 -2.52 11.25
CA ASN A 311 6.50 -3.36 12.45
C ASN A 311 5.46 -2.99 13.50
#